data_AF-A0AAW2UQ87-F1
#
_entry.id   AF-A0AAW2UQ87-F1
#
_cell.length_a   1.000
_cell.length_b   1.000
_cell.length_c   1.000
_cell.angle_alpha   90.00
_cell.angle_beta   90.00
_cell.angle_gamma   90.00
#
_symmetry.space_group_name_H-M   'P 1'
#
loop_
_entity.id
_entity.type
_entity.pdbx_description
1 polymer ?
#
loop_
_entity_poly.entity_id
_entity_poly.type
_entity_poly.pdbx_seq_one_letter_code
_entity_poly.pdbx_strand_id
1 'polypeptide(L)'
;MVKTGAPVPVEVTPEIIALGRFAVQEHNKKQHTCLEFKKVWSAERQLVNGYNYYLTLEAANEGKHNLYEATVYVSWENNAKELTEFKIIRPTPGGAYPIDVTPKVNGLGRYAVQKYNEKMVLILLII
;
A
#
# COMPACT_ATOMS: atom_id res chain seq x y z
N MET A 1 -9.74 -22.08 -16.83
CA MET A 1 -9.22 -20.70 -16.73
C MET A 1 -9.53 -20.20 -15.33
N VAL A 2 -8.52 -19.85 -14.53
CA VAL A 2 -8.77 -19.18 -13.24
C VAL A 2 -9.35 -17.80 -13.59
N LYS A 3 -10.58 -17.51 -13.16
CA LYS A 3 -11.11 -16.14 -13.26
C LYS A 3 -10.24 -15.29 -12.34
N THR A 4 -9.46 -14.37 -12.90
CA THR A 4 -8.68 -13.43 -12.09
C THR A 4 -9.66 -12.56 -11.31
N GLY A 5 -9.53 -12.53 -9.99
CA GLY A 5 -10.38 -11.67 -9.14
C GLY A 5 -10.03 -10.20 -9.37
N ALA A 6 -10.89 -9.27 -8.94
CA ALA A 6 -10.44 -7.90 -8.71
C ALA A 6 -9.43 -7.89 -7.55
N PRO A 7 -8.45 -6.97 -7.53
CA PRO A 7 -7.64 -6.73 -6.34
C PRO A 7 -8.52 -6.42 -5.12
N VAL A 8 -8.19 -7.01 -3.99
CA VAL A 8 -8.87 -6.76 -2.71
C VAL A 8 -7.87 -6.23 -1.67
N PRO A 9 -8.20 -5.21 -0.88
CA PRO A 9 -7.35 -4.73 0.20
C PRO A 9 -7.01 -5.85 1.19
N VAL A 10 -5.76 -5.88 1.64
CA VAL A 10 -5.28 -6.80 2.68
C VAL A 10 -4.54 -6.04 3.77
N GLU A 11 -4.58 -6.55 4.99
CA GLU A 11 -3.84 -5.97 6.10
C GLU A 11 -2.33 -6.07 5.88
N VAL A 12 -1.60 -5.07 6.35
CA VAL A 12 -0.14 -5.05 6.29
C VAL A 12 0.42 -5.94 7.40
N THR A 13 0.54 -7.24 7.10
CA THR A 13 1.13 -8.25 7.98
C THR A 13 2.66 -8.32 7.82
N PRO A 14 3.39 -9.01 8.72
CA PRO A 14 4.82 -9.26 8.54
C PRO A 14 5.19 -9.89 7.19
N GLU A 15 4.31 -10.73 6.62
CA GLU A 15 4.49 -11.34 5.30
C GLU A 15 4.44 -10.30 4.18
N ILE A 16 3.46 -9.37 4.23
CA ILE A 16 3.37 -8.24 3.29
C ILE A 16 4.58 -7.31 3.42
N ILE A 17 5.04 -7.06 4.64
CA ILE A 17 6.26 -6.28 4.89
C ILE A 17 7.47 -6.97 4.26
N ALA A 18 7.57 -8.30 4.35
CA ALA A 18 8.63 -9.06 3.70
C ALA A 18 8.57 -8.97 2.18
N LEU A 19 7.37 -8.96 1.57
CA LEU A 19 7.22 -8.71 0.13
C LEU A 19 7.67 -7.29 -0.27
N GLY A 20 7.39 -6.28 0.56
CA GLY A 20 7.89 -4.93 0.35
C GLY A 20 9.42 -4.84 0.40
N ARG A 21 10.07 -5.54 1.35
CA ARG A 21 11.53 -5.65 1.42
C ARG A 21 12.11 -6.35 0.19
N PHE A 22 11.50 -7.46 -0.22
CA PHE A 22 11.86 -8.19 -1.43
C PHE A 22 11.78 -7.28 -2.67
N ALA A 23 10.70 -6.51 -2.82
CA ALA A 23 10.53 -5.61 -3.95
C ALA A 23 11.66 -4.56 -4.04
N VAL A 24 12.02 -3.93 -2.92
CA VAL A 24 13.12 -2.95 -2.89
C VAL A 24 14.47 -3.61 -3.22
N GLN A 25 14.73 -4.79 -2.65
CA GLN A 25 15.97 -5.54 -2.91
C GLN A 25 16.11 -5.95 -4.38
N GLU A 26 15.06 -6.50 -4.97
CA GLU A 26 15.07 -6.90 -6.38
C GLU A 26 15.18 -5.70 -7.32
N HIS A 27 14.53 -4.57 -6.99
CA HIS A 27 14.71 -3.34 -7.75
C HIS A 27 16.16 -2.85 -7.71
N ASN A 28 16.76 -2.76 -6.52
CA ASN A 28 18.17 -2.36 -6.34
C ASN A 28 19.11 -3.25 -7.16
N LYS A 29 18.89 -4.57 -7.14
CA LYS A 29 19.69 -5.53 -7.90
C LYS A 29 19.54 -5.34 -9.41
N LYS A 30 18.32 -5.14 -9.91
CA LYS A 30 18.03 -4.99 -11.36
C LYS A 30 18.44 -3.63 -11.93
N GLN A 31 18.35 -2.57 -11.12
CA GLN A 31 18.55 -1.19 -11.57
C GLN A 31 19.85 -0.56 -11.06
N HIS A 32 20.68 -1.32 -10.32
CA HIS A 32 21.91 -0.84 -9.70
C HIS A 32 21.70 0.40 -8.82
N THR A 33 20.60 0.42 -8.06
CA THR A 33 20.24 1.49 -7.12
C THR A 33 20.48 1.05 -5.66
N CYS A 34 20.38 1.99 -4.72
CA CYS A 34 20.60 1.76 -3.29
C CYS A 34 19.44 2.29 -2.43
N LEU A 35 18.21 1.89 -2.76
CA LEU A 35 17.03 2.25 -1.96
C LEU A 35 16.99 1.45 -0.65
N GLU A 36 16.71 2.14 0.45
CA GLU A 36 16.44 1.56 1.75
C GLU A 36 14.93 1.45 1.98
N PHE A 37 14.43 0.22 2.15
CA PHE A 37 13.03 -0.01 2.53
C PHE A 37 12.70 0.65 3.88
N LYS A 38 11.59 1.38 3.96
CA LYS A 38 11.10 2.01 5.20
C LYS A 38 9.80 1.39 5.70
N LYS A 39 8.75 1.40 4.89
CA LYS A 39 7.39 1.06 5.33
C LYS A 39 6.51 0.57 4.17
N VAL A 40 5.53 -0.28 4.45
CA VAL A 40 4.39 -0.52 3.54
C VAL A 40 3.19 0.27 4.07
N TRP A 41 2.59 1.09 3.21
CA TRP A 41 1.45 1.93 3.54
C TRP A 41 0.12 1.23 3.27
N SER A 42 0.04 0.51 2.15
CA SER A 42 -1.14 -0.26 1.77
C SER A 42 -0.74 -1.47 0.95
N ALA A 43 -1.60 -2.47 0.96
CA ALA A 43 -1.46 -3.66 0.16
C ALA A 43 -2.83 -4.11 -0.35
N GLU A 44 -2.87 -4.55 -1.60
CA GLU A 44 -3.99 -5.26 -2.19
C GLU A 44 -3.49 -6.59 -2.74
N ARG A 45 -4.35 -7.60 -2.73
CA ARG A 45 -4.06 -8.93 -3.27
C ARG A 45 -5.05 -9.28 -4.36
N GLN A 46 -4.56 -9.83 -5.45
CA GLN A 46 -5.38 -10.34 -6.54
C GLN A 46 -5.10 -11.81 -6.79
N LEU A 47 -6.16 -12.63 -6.83
CA LEU A 47 -6.06 -14.04 -7.19
C LEU A 47 -5.85 -14.19 -8.70
N VAL A 48 -4.81 -14.92 -9.07
CA VAL A 48 -4.44 -15.29 -10.44
C VAL A 48 -4.03 -16.77 -10.46
N ASN A 49 -3.01 -17.19 -11.20
CA ASN A 49 -2.38 -18.51 -11.05
C ASN A 49 -1.40 -18.57 -9.85
N GLY A 50 -1.82 -17.98 -8.73
CA GLY A 50 -0.98 -17.48 -7.66
C GLY A 50 -1.59 -16.19 -7.11
N TYR A 51 -0.77 -15.28 -6.60
CA TYR A 51 -1.23 -13.96 -6.15
C TYR A 51 -0.36 -12.84 -6.69
N ASN A 52 -1.00 -11.78 -7.20
CA ASN A 52 -0.34 -10.48 -7.31
C ASN A 52 -0.58 -9.71 -6.01
N TYR A 53 0.49 -9.13 -5.47
CA TYR A 53 0.45 -8.18 -4.37
C TYR A 53 0.81 -6.80 -4.89
N TYR A 54 -0.15 -5.88 -4.84
CA TYR A 54 0.02 -4.48 -5.19
C TYR A 54 0.34 -3.72 -3.91
N LEU A 55 1.54 -3.18 -3.81
CA LEU A 55 2.04 -2.54 -2.61
C LEU A 55 2.28 -1.06 -2.88
N THR A 56 1.79 -0.21 -2.00
CA THR A 56 2.33 1.15 -1.85
C THR A 56 3.35 1.11 -0.72
N LEU A 57 4.61 1.39 -1.01
CA LEU A 57 5.70 1.34 -0.05
C LEU A 57 6.53 2.61 -0.07
N GLU A 58 7.20 2.87 1.03
CA GLU A 58 8.16 3.96 1.18
C GLU A 58 9.58 3.40 1.18
N ALA A 59 10.43 4.02 0.40
CA ALA A 59 11.86 3.76 0.41
C ALA A 59 12.64 5.08 0.33
N ALA A 60 13.87 5.07 0.85
CA ALA A 60 14.72 6.25 0.88
C ALA A 60 16.07 6.00 0.20
N ASN A 61 16.63 7.05 -0.39
CA ASN A 61 18.04 7.07 -0.79
C ASN A 61 18.67 8.35 -0.23
N GLU A 62 19.79 8.23 0.49
CA GLU A 62 20.50 9.38 1.09
C GLU A 62 19.57 10.31 1.91
N GLY A 63 18.66 9.72 2.68
CA GLY A 63 17.70 10.47 3.50
C GLY A 63 16.54 11.13 2.73
N LYS A 64 16.46 10.97 1.40
CA LYS A 64 15.30 11.40 0.60
C LYS A 64 14.28 10.27 0.51
N HIS A 65 13.16 10.45 1.18
CA HIS A 65 12.06 9.49 1.21
C HIS A 65 11.13 9.70 0.01
N ASN A 66 10.77 8.61 -0.67
CA ASN A 66 9.77 8.61 -1.74
C ASN A 66 8.83 7.43 -1.57
N LEU A 67 7.63 7.57 -2.14
CA LEU A 67 6.67 6.49 -2.26
C LEU A 67 6.81 5.78 -3.60
N TYR A 68 6.56 4.48 -3.59
CA TYR A 68 6.65 3.61 -4.74
C TYR A 68 5.44 2.69 -4.78
N GLU A 69 4.94 2.45 -5.99
CA GLU A 69 4.06 1.33 -6.29
C GLU A 69 4.93 0.15 -6.72
N ALA A 70 4.71 -1.01 -6.11
CA ALA A 70 5.39 -2.25 -6.44
C ALA A 70 4.38 -3.38 -6.62
N THR A 71 4.58 -4.20 -7.66
CA THR A 71 3.76 -5.40 -7.90
C THR A 71 4.63 -6.63 -7.75
N VAL A 72 4.32 -7.46 -6.75
CA VAL A 72 5.03 -8.73 -6.49
C VAL A 72 4.10 -9.89 -6.79
N TYR A 73 4.49 -10.73 -7.74
CA TYR A 73 3.82 -11.99 -8.02
C TYR A 73 4.36 -13.11 -7.12
N VAL A 74 3.48 -13.95 -6.59
CA VAL A 74 3.82 -15.14 -5.80
C VAL A 74 3.11 -16.35 -6.39
N SER A 75 3.89 -17.33 -6.87
CA SER A 75 3.38 -18.58 -7.44
C SER A 75 2.86 -19.53 -6.35
N TRP A 76 1.72 -20.16 -6.59
CA TRP A 76 1.16 -21.22 -5.73
C TRP A 76 1.93 -22.56 -5.77
N GLU A 77 2.71 -22.81 -6.82
CA GLU A 77 3.33 -24.13 -7.06
C GLU A 77 4.60 -24.32 -6.23
N ASN A 78 5.41 -23.27 -6.15
CA ASN A 78 6.73 -23.30 -5.52
C ASN A 78 7.03 -22.09 -4.63
N ASN A 79 6.05 -21.21 -4.39
CA ASN A 79 6.23 -19.96 -3.64
C ASN A 79 7.33 -19.03 -4.21
N ALA A 80 7.66 -19.18 -5.49
CA ALA A 80 8.57 -18.28 -6.19
C ALA A 80 7.97 -16.87 -6.22
N LYS A 81 8.83 -15.88 -6.00
CA LYS A 81 8.46 -14.46 -5.97
C LYS A 81 9.10 -13.75 -7.15
N GLU A 82 8.35 -12.87 -7.78
CA GLU A 82 8.84 -12.06 -8.88
C GLU A 82 8.39 -10.61 -8.72
N LEU A 83 9.36 -9.68 -8.79
CA LEU A 83 9.06 -8.26 -8.91
C LEU A 83 8.74 -7.95 -10.37
N THR A 84 7.46 -7.67 -10.64
CA THR A 84 6.93 -7.41 -11.98
C THR A 84 6.84 -5.92 -12.31
N GLU A 85 6.60 -5.07 -11.31
CA GLU A 85 6.57 -3.62 -11.47
C GLU A 85 7.15 -2.93 -10.24
N PHE A 86 7.88 -1.82 -10.46
CA PHE A 86 8.36 -0.94 -9.40
C PHE A 86 8.50 0.48 -9.95
N LYS A 87 7.65 1.41 -9.49
CA LYS A 87 7.61 2.79 -9.99
C LYS A 87 7.46 3.79 -8.87
N ILE A 88 8.11 4.94 -9.04
CA ILE A 88 7.99 6.06 -8.10
C ILE A 88 6.61 6.73 -8.25
N ILE A 89 5.95 6.99 -7.12
CA ILE A 89 4.74 7.82 -7.07
C ILE A 89 5.21 9.27 -7.07
N ARG A 90 4.98 9.98 -8.17
CA ARG A 90 5.40 11.37 -8.28
C ARG A 90 4.49 12.26 -7.43
N PRO A 91 5.10 13.12 -6.60
CA PRO A 91 4.35 14.14 -5.92
C PRO A 91 3.57 15.04 -6.90
N THR A 92 2.23 15.00 -6.86
CA THR A 92 1.38 15.98 -7.56
C THR A 92 1.08 17.15 -6.62
N PRO A 93 1.34 18.42 -6.99
CA PRO A 93 0.92 19.57 -6.21
C PRO A 93 -0.59 19.55 -5.96
N GLY A 94 -1.00 19.67 -4.69
CA GLY A 94 -2.40 19.53 -4.27
C GLY A 94 -2.91 18.09 -4.18
N GLY A 95 -2.09 17.09 -4.52
CA GLY A 95 -2.39 15.67 -4.33
C GLY A 95 -2.24 15.23 -2.86
N ALA A 96 -2.90 14.13 -2.51
CA ALA A 96 -2.78 13.52 -1.19
C ALA A 96 -1.46 12.74 -1.07
N TYR A 97 -0.83 12.82 0.10
CA TYR A 97 0.28 11.96 0.49
C TYR A 97 -0.09 11.19 1.75
N PRO A 98 0.22 9.89 1.82
CA PRO A 98 0.24 9.16 3.06
C PRO A 98 1.06 9.91 4.13
N ILE A 99 0.48 10.03 5.32
CA ILE A 99 1.13 10.60 6.50
C ILE A 99 1.00 9.61 7.65
N ASP A 100 1.94 9.65 8.59
CA ASP A 100 1.86 8.78 9.75
C ASP A 100 0.62 9.07 10.58
N VAL A 101 0.02 8.00 11.09
CA VAL A 101 -1.18 8.04 11.91
C VAL A 101 -0.81 8.47 13.33
N THR A 102 -0.60 9.78 13.49
CA THR A 102 -0.32 10.41 14.78
C THR A 102 -1.60 10.58 15.61
N PRO A 103 -1.51 10.84 16.93
CA PRO A 103 -2.68 11.17 17.74
C PRO A 103 -3.54 12.32 17.17
N LYS A 104 -2.89 13.32 16.55
CA LYS A 104 -3.60 14.41 15.85
C LYS A 104 -4.40 13.90 14.65
N VAL A 105 -3.79 13.08 13.79
CA VAL A 105 -4.48 12.48 12.63
C VAL A 105 -5.63 11.56 13.07
N ASN A 106 -5.41 10.76 14.11
CA ASN A 106 -6.48 9.96 14.72
C ASN A 106 -7.64 10.83 15.24
N GLY A 107 -7.33 11.98 15.85
CA GLY A 107 -8.33 12.95 16.29
C GLY A 107 -9.20 13.47 15.13
N LEU A 108 -8.58 13.78 13.98
CA LEU A 108 -9.29 14.19 12.77
C LEU A 108 -10.23 13.08 12.26
N GLY A 109 -9.77 11.82 12.27
CA GLY A 109 -10.61 10.68 11.89
C GLY A 109 -11.84 10.53 12.79
N ARG A 110 -11.65 10.60 14.11
CA ARG A 110 -12.76 10.56 15.09
C ARG A 110 -13.74 11.70 14.89
N TYR A 111 -13.24 12.93 14.66
CA TYR A 111 -14.06 14.09 14.38
C TYR A 111 -14.92 13.91 13.12
N ALA A 112 -14.33 13.39 12.04
CA ALA A 112 -15.05 13.14 10.79
C ALA A 112 -16.20 12.14 10.98
N VAL A 113 -15.94 11.03 11.68
CA VAL A 113 -16.97 10.03 12.02
C VAL A 113 -18.08 10.64 12.88
N GLN A 114 -17.71 11.42 13.90
CA GLN A 114 -18.68 12.10 14.76
C GLN A 114 -19.59 13.04 13.94
N LYS A 115 -19.01 13.88 13.08
CA LYS A 115 -19.79 14.81 12.25
C LYS A 115 -20.71 14.12 11.27
N TYR A 116 -20.29 12.99 10.70
CA TYR A 116 -21.16 12.17 9.86
C TYR A 116 -22.35 11.62 10.66
N ASN A 117 -22.09 11.08 11.85
CA ASN A 117 -23.14 10.54 12.71
C ASN A 117 -24.13 11.62 13.16
N GLU A 118 -23.67 12.83 13.51
CA GLU A 118 -24.53 13.97 13.84
C GLU A 118 -25.49 14.33 12.69
N LYS A 119 -25.01 14.32 11.44
CA LYS A 119 -25.85 14.58 10.25
C LYS A 119 -26.89 13.48 10.02
N MET A 120 -26.52 12.21 10.22
CA MET A 120 -27.43 11.07 10.06
C MET A 120 -28.51 11.05 11.13
N VAL A 121 -28.19 11.40 12.38
CA VAL A 121 -29.17 11.52 13.46
C VAL A 121 -30.17 12.65 13.17
N LEU A 122 -29.73 13.75 12.56
CA LEU A 122 -30.64 14.84 12.17
C LEU A 122 -31.67 14.42 11.11
N ILE A 123 -31.34 13.47 10.23
CA ILE A 123 -32.26 12.95 9.20
C ILE A 123 -33.35 12.06 9.83
N LEU A 124 -33.02 11.31 10.88
CA LEU A 124 -33.97 10.43 11.57
C LEU A 124 -34.99 11.17 12.47
N LEU A 125 -34.77 12.46 12.77
CA LEU A 125 -35.66 13.28 13.61
C LEU A 125 -36.68 14.10 12.78
N ILE A 126 -36.69 13.96 11.45
CA ILE A 126 -37.57 14.70 10.52
C ILE A 126 -38.57 13.75 9.81
N ILE A 127 -38.64 12.48 10.22
CA ILE A 127 -39.58 11.45 9.72
C ILE A 127 -40.46 10.99 10.88
#